data_AF-A0A7Z8VIK0-F1
#
_entry.id   AF-A0A7Z8VIK0-F1
#
_cell.length_a   1.000
_cell.length_b   1.000
_cell.length_c   1.000
_cell.angle_alpha   90.00
_cell.angle_beta   90.00
_cell.angle_gamma   90.00
#
_symmetry.space_group_name_H-M   'P 1'
#
loop_
_entity.id
_entity.type
_entity.pdbx_description
1 polymer ?
#
loop_
_entity_poly.entity_id
_entity_poly.type
_entity_poly.pdbx_seq_one_letter_code
_entity_poly.pdbx_strand_id
1 'polypeptide(L)'
;MTVWALQFVLGLLVANMGEWFIHRYCLHGLGQRKDSFWAYHLYEHHAVVLRNNMLDTGYQKWPIHWNSQAKELLVLVCILLLNLPFFWWLNGYACAIYFSVVIYYLLHRQAHCNQGWAKTYLPWHYHHHMTNDEADWCISHPLFDYLMKTRSK
;
A
#
# COMPACT_ATOMS: atom_id res chain seq x y z
N MET A 1 0.91 13.79 26.88
CA MET A 1 1.07 14.14 25.45
C MET A 1 2.34 13.56 24.84
N THR A 2 3.51 13.65 25.50
CA THR A 2 4.78 13.11 24.96
C THR A 2 4.74 11.60 24.65
N VAL A 3 4.25 10.77 25.58
CA VAL A 3 4.14 9.31 25.35
C VAL A 3 3.24 8.99 24.16
N TRP A 4 2.11 9.67 24.05
CA TRP A 4 1.19 9.51 22.92
C TRP A 4 1.86 9.87 21.59
N ALA A 5 2.58 10.98 21.54
CA ALA A 5 3.29 11.40 20.33
C ALA A 5 4.37 10.39 19.91
N LEU A 6 5.11 9.82 20.87
CA LEU A 6 6.08 8.75 20.61
C LEU A 6 5.40 7.49 20.06
N GLN A 7 4.26 7.10 20.62
CA GLN A 7 3.46 5.99 20.08
C GLN A 7 2.96 6.28 18.67
N PHE A 8 2.52 7.51 18.41
CA PHE A 8 2.04 7.92 17.08
C PHE A 8 3.17 7.84 16.04
N VAL A 9 4.34 8.42 16.34
CA VAL A 9 5.52 8.32 15.47
C VAL A 9 5.93 6.87 15.24
N LEU A 10 5.94 6.04 16.30
CA LEU A 10 6.18 4.60 16.18
C LEU A 10 5.17 3.93 15.24
N GLY A 11 3.89 4.25 15.36
CA GLY A 11 2.85 3.70 14.49
C GLY A 11 3.02 4.09 13.04
N LEU A 12 3.46 5.33 12.73
CA LEU A 12 3.78 5.73 11.36
C LEU A 12 4.95 4.92 10.79
N LEU A 13 6.01 4.71 11.58
CA LEU A 13 7.16 3.89 11.17
C LEU A 13 6.75 2.43 10.93
N VAL A 14 5.94 1.85 11.83
CA VAL A 14 5.44 0.49 11.69
C VAL A 14 4.51 0.36 10.48
N ALA A 15 3.66 1.35 10.21
CA ALA A 15 2.79 1.34 9.04
C ALA A 15 3.60 1.34 7.74
N ASN A 16 4.61 2.21 7.61
CA ASN A 16 5.43 2.26 6.41
C ASN A 16 6.32 1.02 6.23
N MET A 17 6.82 0.45 7.34
CA MET A 17 7.49 -0.86 7.34
C MET A 17 6.54 -1.97 6.87
N GLY A 18 5.32 -1.98 7.40
CA GLY A 18 4.30 -2.96 7.07
C GLY A 18 3.88 -2.88 5.62
N GLU A 19 3.71 -1.68 5.09
CA GLU A 19 3.47 -1.40 3.67
C GLU A 19 4.59 -2.01 2.80
N TRP A 20 5.84 -1.67 3.08
CA TRP A 20 7.01 -2.24 2.39
C TRP A 20 7.03 -3.77 2.44
N PHE A 21 6.83 -4.34 3.64
CA PHE A 21 6.91 -5.78 3.85
C PHE A 21 5.78 -6.53 3.14
N ILE A 22 4.54 -6.09 3.30
CA ILE A 22 3.37 -6.71 2.69
C ILE A 22 3.48 -6.59 1.17
N HIS A 23 3.85 -5.42 0.65
CA HIS A 23 3.95 -5.23 -0.79
C HIS A 23 5.03 -6.14 -1.40
N ARG A 24 6.22 -6.19 -0.81
CA ARG A 24 7.32 -7.01 -1.31
C ARG A 24 7.09 -8.51 -1.15
N TYR A 25 6.76 -8.97 0.05
CA TYR A 25 6.77 -10.41 0.36
C TYR A 25 5.41 -11.06 0.19
N CYS A 26 4.31 -10.36 0.48
CA CYS A 26 2.98 -10.92 0.30
C CYS A 26 2.46 -10.67 -1.12
N LEU A 27 2.34 -9.41 -1.52
CA LEU A 27 1.72 -9.05 -2.80
C LEU A 27 2.58 -9.48 -3.99
N HIS A 28 3.88 -9.21 -3.97
CA HIS A 28 4.80 -9.69 -5.00
C HIS A 28 5.29 -11.11 -4.75
N GLY A 29 5.89 -11.37 -3.58
CA GLY A 29 6.48 -12.68 -3.27
C GLY A 29 5.49 -13.84 -3.36
N LEU A 30 4.41 -13.83 -2.57
CA LEU A 30 3.39 -14.89 -2.63
C LEU A 30 2.51 -14.78 -3.89
N GLY A 31 2.35 -13.57 -4.45
CA GLY A 31 1.55 -13.30 -5.63
C GLY A 31 2.11 -13.89 -6.93
N GLN A 32 3.40 -14.27 -6.97
CA GLN A 32 3.97 -15.03 -8.09
C GLN A 32 3.30 -16.39 -8.33
N ARG A 33 2.61 -16.94 -7.32
CA ARG A 33 1.86 -18.19 -7.44
C ARG A 33 0.41 -17.88 -7.82
N LYS A 34 -0.01 -18.31 -9.02
CA LYS A 34 -1.33 -18.00 -9.60
C LYS A 34 -2.53 -18.50 -8.78
N ASP A 35 -2.34 -19.54 -7.98
CA ASP A 35 -3.35 -20.12 -7.08
C ASP A 35 -3.40 -19.42 -5.71
N SER A 36 -2.47 -18.50 -5.44
CA SER A 36 -2.45 -17.74 -4.19
C SER A 36 -3.53 -16.68 -4.16
N PHE A 37 -4.09 -16.42 -2.97
CA PHE A 37 -4.94 -15.25 -2.74
C PHE A 37 -4.27 -13.95 -3.23
N TRP A 38 -2.96 -13.81 -3.05
CA TRP A 38 -2.18 -12.61 -3.39
C TRP A 38 -1.93 -12.42 -4.89
N ALA A 39 -2.25 -13.42 -5.72
CA ALA A 39 -2.04 -13.41 -7.16
C ALA A 39 -2.72 -12.22 -7.86
N TYR A 40 -3.79 -11.66 -7.27
CA TYR A 40 -4.48 -10.50 -7.83
C TYR A 40 -3.55 -9.30 -8.03
N HIS A 41 -2.52 -9.14 -7.19
CA HIS A 41 -1.66 -7.96 -7.27
C HIS A 41 -0.86 -7.94 -8.58
N LEU A 42 -0.28 -9.09 -8.97
CA LEU A 42 0.51 -9.19 -10.20
C LEU A 42 -0.38 -9.39 -11.43
N TYR A 43 -1.30 -10.36 -11.37
CA TYR A 43 -2.02 -10.83 -12.56
C TYR A 43 -3.30 -10.04 -12.87
N GLU A 44 -3.80 -9.23 -11.93
CA GLU A 44 -4.93 -8.34 -12.16
C GLU A 44 -4.45 -6.89 -12.12
N HIS A 45 -3.98 -6.41 -10.97
CA HIS A 45 -3.66 -5.00 -10.75
C HIS A 45 -2.48 -4.52 -11.60
N HIS A 46 -1.27 -5.07 -11.42
CA HIS A 46 -0.09 -4.71 -12.23
C HIS A 46 -0.33 -4.90 -13.73
N ALA A 47 -0.95 -6.02 -14.11
CA ALA A 47 -1.28 -6.31 -15.51
C ALA A 47 -2.20 -5.24 -16.14
N VAL A 48 -3.22 -4.76 -15.42
CA VAL A 48 -4.12 -3.69 -15.88
C VAL A 48 -3.41 -2.35 -15.90
N VAL A 49 -2.67 -2.01 -14.84
CA VAL A 49 -1.93 -0.75 -14.70
C VAL A 49 -0.92 -0.57 -15.83
N LEU A 50 -0.16 -1.62 -16.14
CA LEU A 50 0.83 -1.60 -17.23
C LEU A 50 0.17 -1.39 -18.60
N ARG A 51 -0.94 -2.08 -18.86
CA ARG A 51 -1.69 -1.95 -20.14
C ARG A 51 -2.33 -0.58 -20.32
N ASN A 52 -2.68 0.08 -19.21
CA ASN A 52 -3.42 1.34 -19.21
C ASN A 52 -2.58 2.54 -18.75
N ASN A 53 -1.25 2.45 -18.81
CA ASN A 53 -0.32 3.53 -18.49
C ASN A 53 -0.57 4.15 -17.09
N MET A 54 -0.38 3.35 -16.05
CA MET A 54 -0.59 3.67 -14.64
C MET A 54 -2.05 3.63 -14.17
N LEU A 55 -3.03 3.63 -15.09
CA LEU A 55 -4.44 3.66 -14.72
C LEU A 55 -4.98 2.27 -14.37
N ASP A 56 -5.81 2.17 -13.34
CA ASP A 56 -6.55 0.94 -13.02
C ASP A 56 -8.06 1.25 -12.92
N THR A 57 -8.81 0.65 -13.84
CA THR A 57 -10.26 0.82 -13.97
C THR A 57 -11.01 0.29 -12.75
N GLY A 58 -10.41 -0.64 -11.99
CA GLY A 58 -10.93 -1.12 -10.72
C GLY A 58 -11.12 0.00 -9.70
N TYR A 59 -10.21 0.98 -9.66
CA TYR A 59 -10.27 2.10 -8.71
C TYR A 59 -11.26 3.23 -9.10
N GLN A 60 -11.73 3.25 -10.35
CA GLN A 60 -12.61 4.32 -10.83
C GLN A 60 -14.00 4.29 -10.19
N LYS A 61 -14.43 3.12 -9.69
CA LYS A 61 -15.70 2.94 -8.99
C LYS A 61 -15.43 2.32 -7.62
N TRP A 62 -16.44 2.33 -6.75
CA TRP A 62 -16.37 1.52 -5.53
C TRP A 62 -16.45 0.02 -5.90
N PRO A 63 -15.77 -0.87 -5.17
CA PRO A 63 -15.73 -2.28 -5.50
C PRO A 63 -17.08 -2.92 -5.16
N ILE A 64 -17.91 -3.10 -6.18
CA ILE A 64 -19.18 -3.83 -6.07
C ILE A 64 -18.96 -5.34 -6.33
N HIS A 65 -17.86 -5.68 -6.98
CA HIS A 65 -17.49 -7.05 -7.34
C HIS A 65 -16.14 -7.44 -6.74
N TRP A 66 -15.84 -8.73 -6.73
CA TRP A 66 -14.60 -9.30 -6.21
C TRP A 66 -13.40 -9.05 -7.13
N ASN A 67 -12.94 -7.80 -7.20
CA ASN A 67 -11.80 -7.33 -7.99
C ASN A 67 -10.56 -7.05 -7.12
N SER A 68 -9.48 -6.55 -7.73
CA SER A 68 -8.23 -6.16 -7.04
C SER A 68 -8.47 -5.20 -5.88
N GLN A 69 -9.27 -4.15 -6.09
CA GLN A 69 -9.63 -3.16 -5.07
C GLN A 69 -10.43 -3.76 -3.91
N ALA A 70 -11.35 -4.70 -4.17
CA ALA A 70 -12.10 -5.39 -3.12
C ALA A 70 -11.19 -6.23 -2.22
N LYS A 71 -10.23 -6.94 -2.83
CA LYS A 71 -9.25 -7.78 -2.11
C LYS A 71 -8.29 -6.91 -1.29
N GLU A 72 -7.82 -5.80 -1.85
CA GLU A 72 -7.05 -4.80 -1.10
C GLU A 72 -7.86 -4.27 0.10
N LEU A 73 -9.11 -3.85 -0.10
CA LEU A 73 -9.94 -3.34 0.98
C LEU A 73 -10.14 -4.38 2.08
N LEU A 74 -10.33 -5.66 1.74
CA LEU A 74 -10.39 -6.73 2.73
C LEU A 74 -9.11 -6.79 3.56
N VAL A 75 -7.93 -6.76 2.93
CA VAL A 75 -6.64 -6.79 3.62
C VAL A 75 -6.48 -5.58 4.55
N LEU A 76 -6.83 -4.38 4.07
CA LEU A 76 -6.78 -3.16 4.87
C LEU A 76 -7.72 -3.23 6.07
N VAL A 77 -8.95 -3.72 5.90
CA VAL A 77 -9.90 -3.95 7.01
C VAL A 77 -9.34 -4.95 8.01
N CYS A 78 -8.74 -6.05 7.55
CA CYS A 78 -8.08 -7.02 8.44
C CYS A 78 -6.95 -6.36 9.24
N ILE A 79 -6.12 -5.50 8.63
CA ILE A 79 -5.07 -4.75 9.34
C ILE A 79 -5.68 -3.86 10.43
N LEU A 80 -6.75 -3.13 10.13
CA LEU A 80 -7.44 -2.29 11.11
C LEU A 80 -7.98 -3.13 12.28
N LEU A 81 -8.68 -4.23 11.98
CA LEU A 81 -9.25 -5.11 13.02
C LEU A 81 -8.16 -5.73 13.90
N LEU A 82 -7.04 -6.16 13.33
CA LEU A 82 -5.89 -6.68 14.09
C LEU A 82 -5.27 -5.61 15.00
N ASN A 83 -5.37 -4.34 14.63
CA ASN A 83 -4.82 -3.24 15.42
C ASN A 83 -5.85 -2.59 16.38
N LEU A 84 -7.12 -2.97 16.30
CA LEU A 84 -8.19 -2.45 17.16
C LEU A 84 -7.87 -2.58 18.67
N PRO A 85 -7.30 -3.71 19.16
CA PRO A 85 -7.00 -3.83 20.59
C PRO A 85 -5.96 -2.84 21.12
N PHE A 86 -5.14 -2.25 20.25
CA PHE A 86 -4.13 -1.28 20.69
C PHE A 86 -4.75 0.05 21.14
N PHE A 87 -6.02 0.33 20.86
CA PHE A 87 -6.67 1.52 21.43
C PHE A 87 -6.74 1.51 22.97
N TRP A 88 -6.70 0.33 23.60
CA TRP A 88 -6.71 0.23 25.07
C TRP A 88 -5.35 0.53 25.72
N TRP A 89 -4.24 0.24 25.03
CA TRP A 89 -2.90 0.24 25.63
C TRP A 89 -1.90 1.19 24.94
N LEU A 90 -2.03 1.35 23.63
CA LEU A 90 -1.14 2.12 22.76
C LEU A 90 -1.97 2.98 21.79
N ASN A 91 -2.86 3.82 22.34
CA ASN A 91 -3.84 4.56 21.53
C ASN A 91 -3.20 5.49 20.49
N GLY A 92 -2.03 6.09 20.75
CA GLY A 92 -1.32 6.91 19.76
C GLY A 92 -0.84 6.08 18.58
N TYR A 93 -0.33 4.87 18.84
CA TYR A 93 0.07 3.92 17.81
C TYR A 93 -1.13 3.46 16.98
N ALA A 94 -2.24 3.10 17.64
CA ALA A 94 -3.46 2.69 16.94
C ALA A 94 -3.99 3.81 16.04
N CYS A 95 -4.02 5.06 16.53
CA CYS A 95 -4.38 6.22 15.71
C CYS A 95 -3.48 6.38 14.48
N ALA A 96 -2.17 6.21 14.64
CA ALA A 96 -1.22 6.30 13.53
C ALA A 96 -1.43 5.19 12.49
N ILE A 97 -1.63 3.93 12.91
CA ILE A 97 -1.93 2.83 11.98
C ILE A 97 -3.21 3.11 11.18
N TYR A 98 -4.29 3.51 11.86
CA TYR A 98 -5.56 3.81 11.21
C TYR A 98 -5.44 4.99 10.23
N PHE A 99 -4.74 6.04 10.64
CA PHE A 99 -4.42 7.17 9.78
C PHE A 99 -3.64 6.72 8.54
N SER A 100 -2.55 5.96 8.73
CA SER A 100 -1.70 5.49 7.63
C SER A 100 -2.45 4.57 6.66
N VAL A 101 -3.31 3.67 7.14
CA VAL A 101 -4.12 2.79 6.27
C VAL A 101 -5.09 3.58 5.40
N VAL A 102 -5.75 4.60 5.97
CA VAL A 102 -6.66 5.47 5.20
C VAL A 102 -5.88 6.27 4.17
N ILE A 103 -4.76 6.89 4.57
CA ILE A 103 -3.91 7.68 3.67
C ILE A 103 -3.34 6.81 2.56
N TYR A 104 -2.83 5.62 2.88
CA TYR A 104 -2.36 4.63 1.91
C TYR A 104 -3.41 4.38 0.83
N TYR A 105 -4.64 4.03 1.22
CA TYR A 105 -5.70 3.73 0.26
C TYR A 105 -6.05 4.94 -0.63
N LEU A 106 -6.13 6.13 -0.04
CA LEU A 106 -6.44 7.35 -0.79
C LEU A 106 -5.33 7.69 -1.80
N LEU A 107 -4.07 7.60 -1.38
CA LEU A 107 -2.90 7.87 -2.23
C LEU A 107 -2.80 6.83 -3.35
N HIS A 108 -2.95 5.54 -3.02
CA HIS A 108 -2.89 4.45 -3.97
C HIS A 108 -3.98 4.59 -5.04
N ARG A 109 -5.23 4.77 -4.60
CA ARG A 109 -6.37 5.01 -5.49
C ARG A 109 -6.16 6.24 -6.36
N GLN A 110 -5.71 7.36 -5.79
CA GLN A 110 -5.49 8.59 -6.54
C GLN A 110 -4.40 8.41 -7.61
N ALA A 111 -3.34 7.66 -7.31
CA ALA A 111 -2.28 7.36 -8.26
C ALA A 111 -2.81 6.62 -9.49
N HIS A 112 -3.70 5.65 -9.27
CA HIS A 112 -4.30 4.85 -10.36
C HIS A 112 -5.51 5.51 -11.05
N CYS A 113 -6.04 6.60 -10.49
CA CYS A 113 -7.06 7.42 -11.14
C CYS A 113 -6.46 8.58 -11.95
N ASN A 114 -5.24 9.01 -11.64
CA ASN A 114 -4.58 10.14 -12.30
C ASN A 114 -3.08 9.91 -12.46
N GLN A 115 -2.68 9.43 -13.65
CA GLN A 115 -1.28 9.14 -13.98
C GLN A 115 -0.34 10.35 -13.83
N GLY A 116 -0.80 11.57 -14.17
CA GLY A 116 0.02 12.77 -14.09
C GLY A 116 0.27 13.16 -12.64
N TRP A 117 -0.75 13.00 -11.80
CA TRP A 117 -0.63 13.16 -10.35
C TRP A 117 0.32 12.10 -9.76
N ALA A 118 0.17 10.83 -10.15
CA ALA A 118 1.03 9.75 -9.68
C ALA A 118 2.50 10.02 -9.98
N LYS A 119 2.81 10.37 -11.23
CA LYS A 119 4.18 10.67 -11.67
C LYS A 119 4.78 11.87 -10.95
N THR A 120 3.95 12.84 -10.55
CA THR A 120 4.42 14.07 -9.89
C THR A 120 4.60 13.87 -8.38
N TYR A 121 3.64 13.25 -7.71
CA TYR A 121 3.57 13.21 -6.24
C TYR A 121 3.98 11.88 -5.63
N LEU A 122 3.84 10.76 -6.37
CA LEU A 122 4.30 9.43 -5.96
C LEU A 122 5.20 8.80 -7.05
N PRO A 123 6.29 9.48 -7.45
CA PRO A 123 7.12 9.02 -8.58
C PRO A 123 7.74 7.64 -8.36
N TRP A 124 7.97 7.23 -7.12
CA TRP A 124 8.44 5.89 -6.77
C TRP A 124 7.37 4.82 -7.08
N HIS A 125 6.10 5.06 -6.73
CA HIS A 125 5.01 4.14 -7.04
C HIS A 125 4.74 4.08 -8.55
N TYR A 126 4.86 5.22 -9.23
CA TYR A 126 4.82 5.23 -10.70
C TYR A 126 5.95 4.37 -11.30
N HIS A 127 7.18 4.52 -10.79
CA HIS A 127 8.33 3.74 -11.23
C HIS A 127 8.11 2.23 -11.00
N HIS A 128 7.61 1.87 -9.81
CA HIS A 128 7.29 0.50 -9.44
C HIS A 128 6.46 -0.20 -10.51
N HIS A 129 5.38 0.44 -10.96
CA HIS A 129 4.50 -0.14 -11.98
C HIS A 129 5.03 -0.05 -13.41
N MET A 130 5.70 1.06 -13.75
CA MET A 130 5.95 1.40 -15.15
C MET A 130 7.37 1.10 -15.62
N THR A 131 8.30 0.83 -14.70
CA THR A 131 9.73 0.70 -15.01
C THR A 131 10.37 -0.51 -14.35
N ASN A 132 10.20 -0.69 -13.04
CA ASN A 132 10.82 -1.81 -12.30
C ASN A 132 9.93 -2.25 -11.14
N ASP A 133 9.26 -3.37 -11.31
CA ASP A 133 8.33 -3.96 -10.36
C ASP A 133 9.04 -4.73 -9.23
N GLU A 134 10.36 -4.84 -9.27
CA GLU A 134 11.22 -5.39 -8.21
C GLU A 134 11.85 -4.32 -7.29
N ALA A 135 11.41 -3.06 -7.39
CA ALA A 135 11.88 -1.93 -6.57
C ALA A 135 10.72 -1.03 -6.14
N ASP A 136 10.97 -0.06 -5.25
CA ASP A 136 10.00 0.96 -4.82
C ASP A 136 8.70 0.39 -4.22
N TRP A 137 8.81 -0.37 -3.13
CA TRP A 137 7.70 -1.10 -2.52
C TRP A 137 6.75 -0.23 -1.71
N CYS A 138 7.18 0.91 -1.18
CA CYS A 138 6.27 1.78 -0.47
C CYS A 138 5.42 2.58 -1.47
N ILE A 139 4.13 2.73 -1.19
CA ILE A 139 3.18 3.59 -1.87
C ILE A 139 3.10 4.96 -1.20
N SER A 140 2.87 5.02 0.12
CA SER A 140 2.55 6.27 0.82
C SER A 140 3.75 7.19 0.97
N HIS A 141 4.91 6.63 1.33
CA HIS A 141 6.17 7.35 1.45
C HIS A 141 7.36 6.37 1.31
N PRO A 142 8.43 6.69 0.59
CA PRO A 142 9.52 5.76 0.28
C PRO A 142 10.51 5.49 1.42
N LEU A 143 10.13 5.70 2.69
CA LEU A 143 11.10 5.67 3.81
C LEU A 143 11.74 4.29 3.94
N PHE A 144 10.92 3.22 4.00
CA PHE A 144 11.45 1.87 4.12
C PHE A 144 12.16 1.39 2.86
N ASP A 145 11.84 1.91 1.67
CA ASP A 145 12.66 1.66 0.49
C ASP A 145 14.06 2.26 0.60
N TYR A 146 14.20 3.46 1.18
CA TYR A 146 15.51 4.04 1.45
C TYR A 146 16.27 3.24 2.51
N LEU A 147 15.62 2.91 3.62
CA LEU A 147 16.25 2.16 4.72
C LEU A 147 16.71 0.77 4.29
N MET A 148 15.89 0.07 3.51
CA MET A 148 16.16 -1.28 3.03
C MET A 148 16.91 -1.32 1.70
N LYS A 149 17.29 -0.15 1.15
CA LYS A 149 18.01 0.00 -0.12
C LYS A 149 17.30 -0.69 -1.29
N THR A 150 15.98 -0.54 -1.35
CA THR A 150 15.11 -1.06 -2.42
C THR A 150 14.51 0.03 -3.31
N ARG A 151 14.94 1.30 -3.15
CA ARG A 151 14.60 2.35 -4.13
C ARG A 151 15.24 2.06 -5.48
N SER A 152 14.50 2.30 -6.55
CA SER A 152 15.08 2.42 -7.89
C SER A 152 16.07 3.58 -7.96
N LYS A 153 17.08 3.44 -8.83
CA LYS A 153 18.12 4.45 -9.07
C LYS A 153 17.67 5.47 -10.09
#